data_AF-X0Z773-F1
#
_entry.id   AF-X0Z773-F1
#
_cell.length_a   1.000
_cell.length_b   1.000
_cell.length_c   1.000
_cell.angle_alpha   90.00
_cell.angle_beta   90.00
_cell.angle_gamma   90.00
#
_symmetry.space_group_name_H-M   'P 1'
#
loop_
_entity.id
_entity.type
_entity.pdbx_description
1 polymer ?
#
loop_
_entity_poly.entity_id
_entity_poly.type
_entity_poly.pdbx_seq_one_letter_code
_entity_poly.pdbx_strand_id
1 'polypeptide(L)'
;MLLDIILGWFSTDMGIDLGTCTTLVCARNKGIVLNEPSVVAVSKGTNVVLNNGEAVGLVAHEMLGKTPGSISAIRPLKGGVISNFEITEVMLGYFIRKVHGRGGFVRPRLVIAVPSGITAVERRAVIESAERAGARKVYLVDEPIAAGVGAGLPIAEPTASMIVDIGGGTTEVAIMSLADIVTCESIRVGGNDMDEAVINHLKRTYNLLIGEARAEKVKIQIGSAAPLDEELT
;
A
#
# COMPACT_ATOMS: atom_id res chain seq x y z
N MET A 1 6.49 26.46 -13.37
CA MET A 1 7.91 26.61 -12.92
C MET A 1 8.07 27.62 -11.79
N LEU A 2 7.99 28.95 -12.02
CA LEU A 2 8.19 29.92 -10.92
C LEU A 2 7.10 29.83 -9.83
N LEU A 3 5.85 29.68 -10.27
CA LEU A 3 4.67 29.54 -9.40
C LEU A 3 4.72 28.24 -8.57
N ASP A 4 5.26 27.16 -9.13
CA ASP A 4 5.41 25.88 -8.43
C ASP A 4 6.45 25.92 -7.30
N ILE A 5 7.50 26.73 -7.47
CA ILE A 5 8.55 26.91 -6.47
C ILE A 5 7.99 27.67 -5.27
N ILE A 6 7.25 28.77 -5.52
CA ILE A 6 6.64 29.58 -4.47
C ILE A 6 5.57 28.77 -3.72
N LEU A 7 4.69 28.06 -4.45
CA LEU A 7 3.69 27.19 -3.85
C LEU A 7 4.31 26.01 -3.07
N GLY A 8 5.50 25.54 -3.49
CA GLY A 8 6.23 24.47 -2.83
C GLY A 8 6.74 24.81 -1.43
N TRP A 9 6.94 26.09 -1.11
CA TRP A 9 7.28 26.54 0.25
C TRP A 9 6.09 26.49 1.21
N PHE A 10 4.87 26.50 0.67
CA PHE A 10 3.62 26.47 1.44
C PHE A 10 2.90 25.11 1.37
N SER A 11 3.47 24.12 0.67
CA SER A 11 2.88 22.78 0.53
C SER A 11 3.79 21.70 1.09
N THR A 12 3.21 20.72 1.77
CA THR A 12 3.93 19.51 2.17
C THR A 12 3.90 18.51 1.02
N ASP A 13 4.93 18.47 0.17
CA ASP A 13 5.10 17.42 -0.85
C ASP A 13 5.23 16.05 -0.16
N MET A 14 4.70 14.99 -0.79
CA MET A 14 4.65 13.67 -0.18
C MET A 14 5.03 12.55 -1.16
N GLY A 15 5.67 11.51 -0.62
CA GLY A 15 5.75 10.19 -1.23
C GLY A 15 4.68 9.28 -0.61
N ILE A 16 3.98 8.51 -1.42
CA ILE A 16 2.98 7.53 -0.98
C ILE A 16 3.38 6.17 -1.53
N ASP A 17 3.55 5.21 -0.64
CA ASP A 17 3.54 3.79 -0.99
C ASP A 17 2.11 3.28 -0.83
N LEU A 18 1.46 2.98 -1.96
CA LEU A 18 0.06 2.58 -2.02
C LEU A 18 -0.04 1.05 -2.05
N GLY A 19 0.40 0.42 -0.96
CA GLY A 19 0.47 -1.03 -0.85
C GLY A 19 -0.88 -1.71 -0.63
N THR A 20 -0.96 -2.98 -1.05
CA THR A 20 -2.18 -3.82 -0.92
C THR A 20 -2.66 -3.97 0.52
N CYS A 21 -1.73 -4.07 1.48
CA CYS A 21 -2.06 -4.28 2.90
C CYS A 21 -1.89 -3.00 3.73
N THR A 22 -0.89 -2.19 3.42
CA THR A 22 -0.49 -1.00 4.18
C THR A 22 -0.21 0.15 3.23
N THR A 23 -0.55 1.36 3.65
CA THR A 23 -0.18 2.61 2.98
C THR A 23 0.79 3.36 3.87
N LEU A 24 1.93 3.76 3.31
CA LEU A 24 2.91 4.61 3.98
C LEU A 24 2.93 5.98 3.31
N VAL A 25 3.04 7.04 4.12
CA VAL A 25 3.21 8.40 3.61
C VAL A 25 4.49 8.99 4.19
N CYS A 26 5.39 9.38 3.29
CA CYS A 26 6.59 10.15 3.60
C CYS A 26 6.34 11.61 3.26
N ALA A 27 6.55 12.52 4.22
CA ALA A 27 6.50 13.96 3.95
C ALA A 27 7.92 14.48 3.70
N ARG A 28 8.07 15.34 2.70
CA ARG A 28 9.35 15.96 2.36
C ARG A 28 9.97 16.61 3.59
N ASN A 29 11.24 16.26 3.87
CA ASN A 29 12.02 16.73 5.03
C ASN A 29 11.48 16.30 6.41
N LYS A 30 10.51 15.37 6.47
CA LYS A 30 9.98 14.81 7.72
C LYS A 30 10.15 13.29 7.81
N GLY A 31 10.43 12.62 6.70
CA GLY A 31 10.48 11.16 6.63
C GLY A 31 9.08 10.55 6.66
N ILE A 32 8.98 9.29 7.11
CA ILE A 32 7.72 8.56 7.21
C ILE A 32 6.89 9.16 8.36
N VAL A 33 5.71 9.68 8.01
CA VAL A 33 4.79 10.36 8.95
C VAL A 33 3.46 9.61 9.10
N LEU A 34 3.21 8.61 8.26
CA LEU A 34 2.05 7.73 8.32
C LEU A 34 2.42 6.32 7.91
N ASN A 35 1.92 5.34 8.65
CA ASN A 35 1.95 3.92 8.32
C ASN A 35 0.64 3.29 8.84
N GLU A 36 -0.31 3.06 7.95
CA GLU A 36 -1.63 2.52 8.32
C GLU A 36 -2.13 1.46 7.34
N PRO A 37 -3.02 0.56 7.76
CA PRO A 37 -3.63 -0.42 6.89
C PRO A 37 -4.37 0.21 5.70
N SER A 38 -4.28 -0.41 4.52
CA SER A 38 -5.02 -0.01 3.31
C SER A 38 -6.47 -0.53 3.35
N VAL A 39 -7.24 -0.05 4.33
CA VAL A 39 -8.60 -0.54 4.64
C VAL A 39 -9.56 0.62 4.82
N VAL A 40 -10.79 0.47 4.33
CA VAL A 40 -11.89 1.45 4.49
C VAL A 40 -13.15 0.72 4.94
N ALA A 41 -13.85 1.25 5.94
CA ALA A 41 -15.13 0.72 6.38
C ALA A 41 -16.29 1.55 5.80
N VAL A 42 -17.17 0.88 5.07
CA VAL A 42 -18.31 1.48 4.37
C VAL A 42 -19.64 0.86 4.82
N SER A 43 -20.72 1.62 4.64
CA SER A 43 -22.08 1.07 4.71
C SER A 43 -22.28 0.06 3.57
N LYS A 44 -22.68 -1.16 3.91
CA LYS A 44 -22.73 -2.29 2.96
C LYS A 44 -23.61 -1.98 1.75
N GLY A 45 -23.07 -2.22 0.56
CA GLY A 45 -23.75 -1.94 -0.72
C GLY A 45 -23.62 -0.50 -1.19
N THR A 46 -22.83 0.33 -0.50
CA THR A 46 -22.56 1.72 -0.87
C THR A 46 -21.06 2.02 -0.74
N ASN A 47 -20.61 3.16 -1.29
CA ASN A 47 -19.27 3.70 -1.06
C ASN A 47 -19.24 4.75 0.07
N VAL A 48 -20.29 4.82 0.90
CA VAL A 48 -20.37 5.77 2.02
C VAL A 48 -19.50 5.27 3.17
N VAL A 49 -18.37 5.95 3.37
CA VAL A 49 -17.42 5.68 4.47
C VAL A 49 -18.04 6.06 5.81
N LEU A 50 -17.88 5.17 6.79
CA LEU A 50 -18.42 5.36 8.14
C LEU A 50 -17.67 6.46 8.92
N ASN A 51 -18.20 6.79 10.10
CA ASN A 51 -17.60 7.79 11.00
C ASN A 51 -17.31 9.13 10.30
N ASN A 52 -18.29 9.64 9.54
CA ASN A 52 -18.17 10.87 8.75
C ASN A 52 -16.97 10.90 7.79
N GLY A 53 -16.60 9.76 7.21
CA GLY A 53 -15.47 9.65 6.28
C GLY A 53 -14.11 9.36 6.92
N GLU A 54 -14.08 9.14 8.24
CA GLU A 54 -12.84 8.91 9.00
C GLU A 54 -12.60 7.43 9.33
N ALA A 55 -13.52 6.52 8.97
CA ALA A 55 -13.32 5.08 9.13
C ALA A 55 -12.42 4.51 8.02
N VAL A 56 -11.15 4.90 8.06
CA VAL A 56 -10.07 4.53 7.14
C VAL A 56 -8.85 4.13 8.00
N GLY A 57 -7.97 3.30 7.45
CA GLY A 57 -6.71 2.98 8.13
C GLY A 57 -6.91 2.07 9.33
N LEU A 58 -6.31 2.45 10.46
CA LEU A 58 -6.38 1.68 11.70
C LEU A 58 -7.82 1.48 12.19
N VAL A 59 -8.66 2.53 12.11
CA VAL A 59 -10.06 2.47 12.56
C VAL A 59 -10.86 1.44 11.75
N ALA A 60 -10.65 1.40 10.43
CA ALA A 60 -11.31 0.43 9.57
C ALA A 60 -10.77 -0.99 9.77
N HIS A 61 -9.46 -1.12 9.99
CA HIS A 61 -8.80 -2.40 10.19
C HIS A 61 -9.29 -3.12 11.45
N GLU A 62 -9.55 -2.41 12.54
CA GLU A 62 -10.10 -3.00 13.78
C GLU A 62 -11.46 -3.68 13.58
N MET A 63 -12.22 -3.24 12.56
CA MET A 63 -13.52 -3.76 12.19
C MET A 63 -13.45 -5.01 11.31
N LEU A 64 -12.31 -5.31 10.67
CA LEU A 64 -12.17 -6.45 9.76
C LEU A 64 -12.55 -7.77 10.46
N GLY A 65 -13.47 -8.52 9.83
CA GLY A 65 -13.99 -9.78 10.37
C GLY A 65 -14.89 -9.65 11.60
N LYS A 66 -15.21 -8.43 12.05
CA LYS A 66 -16.05 -8.14 13.21
C LYS A 66 -17.26 -7.25 12.89
N THR A 67 -17.49 -6.94 11.62
CA THR A 67 -18.57 -6.04 11.21
C THR A 67 -19.94 -6.72 11.34
N PRO A 68 -20.99 -6.00 11.79
CA PRO A 68 -22.36 -6.46 11.63
C PRO A 68 -22.73 -6.49 10.14
N GLY A 69 -23.85 -7.15 9.81
CA GLY A 69 -24.28 -7.33 8.41
C GLY A 69 -24.52 -6.05 7.61
N SER A 70 -24.60 -4.89 8.26
CA SER A 70 -24.77 -3.56 7.63
C SER A 70 -23.45 -2.86 7.26
N ILE A 71 -22.29 -3.38 7.67
CA ILE A 71 -20.98 -2.75 7.47
C ILE A 71 -20.05 -3.68 6.70
N SER A 72 -19.29 -3.12 5.77
CA SER A 72 -18.25 -3.82 5.02
C SER A 72 -16.91 -3.12 5.22
N ALA A 73 -15.89 -3.85 5.67
CA ALA A 73 -14.51 -3.38 5.65
C ALA A 73 -13.83 -3.90 4.37
N ILE A 74 -13.32 -2.99 3.55
CA ILE A 74 -12.87 -3.23 2.18
C ILE A 74 -11.40 -2.83 2.05
N ARG A 75 -10.60 -3.68 1.41
CA ARG A 75 -9.27 -3.31 0.89
C ARG A 75 -9.44 -2.86 -0.56
N PRO A 76 -9.26 -1.57 -0.88
CA PRO A 76 -9.57 -1.06 -2.21
C PRO A 76 -8.46 -1.35 -3.24
N LEU A 77 -7.37 -1.98 -2.78
CA LEU A 77 -6.23 -2.43 -3.57
C LEU A 77 -6.16 -3.95 -3.49
N LYS A 78 -5.92 -4.60 -4.63
CA LYS A 78 -5.75 -6.05 -4.70
C LYS A 78 -4.67 -6.40 -5.71
N GLY A 79 -3.64 -7.10 -5.25
CA GLY A 79 -2.50 -7.49 -6.10
C GLY A 79 -1.80 -6.28 -6.71
N GLY A 80 -1.62 -5.20 -5.93
CA GLY A 80 -0.97 -3.97 -6.39
C GLY A 80 -1.84 -3.05 -7.28
N VAL A 81 -3.08 -3.44 -7.57
CA VAL A 81 -3.99 -2.71 -8.47
C VAL A 81 -5.19 -2.14 -7.72
N ILE A 82 -5.66 -0.96 -8.14
CA ILE A 82 -6.93 -0.39 -7.65
C ILE A 82 -8.12 -1.25 -8.10
N SER A 83 -8.81 -1.86 -7.14
CA SER A 83 -10.03 -2.64 -7.38
C SER A 83 -11.31 -1.81 -7.22
N ASN A 84 -11.24 -0.70 -6.48
CA ASN A 84 -12.34 0.25 -6.33
C ASN A 84 -11.81 1.69 -6.29
N PHE A 85 -12.05 2.44 -7.38
CA PHE A 85 -11.54 3.81 -7.55
C PHE A 85 -12.11 4.80 -6.54
N GLU A 86 -13.42 4.74 -6.27
CA GLU A 86 -14.08 5.67 -5.34
C GLU A 86 -13.59 5.47 -3.91
N ILE A 87 -13.47 4.22 -3.47
CA ILE A 87 -12.96 3.92 -2.13
C ILE A 87 -11.46 4.29 -2.02
N THR A 88 -10.68 4.07 -3.08
CA THR A 88 -9.26 4.48 -3.12
C THR A 88 -9.12 6.01 -3.03
N GLU A 89 -9.94 6.75 -3.76
CA GLU A 89 -9.97 8.22 -3.70
C GLU A 89 -10.26 8.71 -2.28
N VAL A 90 -11.26 8.13 -1.60
CA VAL A 90 -11.58 8.50 -0.21
C VAL A 90 -10.42 8.15 0.73
N MET A 91 -9.81 6.98 0.57
CA MET A 91 -8.67 6.54 1.38
C MET A 91 -7.46 7.46 1.20
N LEU A 92 -7.07 7.75 -0.05
CA LEU A 92 -6.00 8.70 -0.37
C LEU A 92 -6.30 10.08 0.19
N GLY A 93 -7.53 10.57 0.02
CA GLY A 93 -7.96 11.85 0.55
C GLY A 93 -7.85 11.92 2.07
N TYR A 94 -8.20 10.84 2.77
CA TYR A 94 -8.02 10.73 4.22
C TYR A 94 -6.55 10.84 4.60
N PHE A 95 -5.66 10.04 3.99
CA PHE A 95 -4.23 10.06 4.33
C PHE A 95 -3.56 11.40 3.98
N ILE A 96 -3.88 11.99 2.82
CA ILE A 96 -3.40 13.31 2.43
C ILE A 96 -3.84 14.36 3.45
N ARG A 97 -5.12 14.38 3.86
CA ARG A 97 -5.62 15.34 4.86
C ARG A 97 -4.98 15.14 6.22
N LYS A 98 -4.77 13.89 6.64
CA LYS A 98 -4.14 13.54 7.92
C LYS A 98 -2.71 14.04 8.00
N VAL A 99 -1.96 13.99 6.90
CA VAL A 99 -0.56 14.46 6.83
C VAL A 99 -0.44 15.96 6.53
N HIS A 100 -1.25 16.48 5.59
CA HIS A 100 -1.18 17.89 5.18
C HIS A 100 -1.75 18.85 6.22
N GLY A 101 -2.70 18.38 7.05
CA GLY A 101 -3.43 19.19 8.00
C GLY A 101 -4.56 20.00 7.35
N ARG A 102 -5.58 20.36 8.15
CA ARG A 102 -6.79 21.06 7.69
C ARG A 102 -6.58 22.52 7.22
N GLY A 103 -5.38 23.09 7.41
CA GLY A 103 -5.08 24.50 7.15
C GLY A 103 -4.16 24.79 5.95
N GLY A 104 -3.76 23.77 5.18
CA GLY A 104 -2.92 23.97 4.00
C GLY A 104 -3.72 24.57 2.85
N PHE A 105 -3.48 25.85 2.54
CA PHE A 105 -4.13 26.53 1.40
C PHE A 105 -3.67 25.98 0.03
N VAL A 106 -2.58 25.20 -0.01
CA VAL A 106 -1.93 24.75 -1.26
C VAL A 106 -1.91 23.24 -1.35
N ARG A 107 -2.63 22.71 -2.35
CA ARG A 107 -2.63 21.28 -2.70
C ARG A 107 -1.19 20.75 -2.92
N PRO A 108 -0.84 19.58 -2.33
CA PRO A 108 0.51 19.03 -2.38
C PRO A 108 0.82 18.38 -3.74
N ARG A 109 2.11 18.19 -4.04
CA ARG A 109 2.54 17.27 -5.10
C ARG A 109 2.83 15.90 -4.50
N LEU A 110 2.49 14.86 -5.23
CA LEU A 110 2.64 13.47 -4.79
C LEU A 110 3.59 12.71 -5.72
N VAL A 111 4.42 11.86 -5.13
CA VAL A 111 5.07 10.74 -5.82
C VAL A 111 4.43 9.46 -5.27
N ILE A 112 3.90 8.60 -6.14
CA ILE A 112 3.23 7.36 -5.73
C ILE A 112 3.98 6.17 -6.31
N ALA A 113 4.40 5.24 -5.44
CA ALA A 113 4.96 3.97 -5.88
C ALA A 113 3.84 3.07 -6.42
N VAL A 114 4.08 2.47 -7.58
CA VAL A 114 3.14 1.52 -8.22
C VAL A 114 3.92 0.31 -8.75
N PRO A 115 3.32 -0.89 -8.75
CA PRO A 115 4.00 -2.09 -9.23
C PRO A 115 4.42 -1.92 -10.70
N SER A 116 5.58 -2.46 -11.09
CA SER A 116 6.07 -2.30 -12.47
C SER A 116 5.12 -2.90 -13.50
N GLY A 117 4.41 -3.96 -13.12
CA GLY A 117 3.50 -4.73 -14.00
C GLY A 117 2.11 -4.13 -14.23
N ILE A 118 1.79 -2.94 -13.70
CA ILE A 118 0.45 -2.37 -13.88
C ILE A 118 0.23 -1.77 -15.28
N THR A 119 -0.99 -1.93 -15.79
CA THR A 119 -1.41 -1.45 -17.12
C THR A 119 -1.52 0.08 -17.18
N ALA A 120 -1.53 0.64 -18.39
CA ALA A 120 -1.72 2.08 -18.59
C ALA A 120 -3.05 2.60 -18.01
N VAL A 121 -4.11 1.78 -18.01
CA VAL A 121 -5.41 2.11 -17.44
C VAL A 121 -5.31 2.21 -15.91
N GLU A 122 -4.62 1.26 -15.28
CA GLU A 122 -4.39 1.26 -13.83
C GLU A 122 -3.49 2.41 -13.40
N ARG A 123 -2.40 2.70 -14.14
CA ARG A 123 -1.55 3.88 -13.90
C ARG A 123 -2.36 5.18 -13.93
N ARG A 124 -3.20 5.33 -14.96
CA ARG A 124 -4.06 6.50 -15.10
C ARG A 124 -5.05 6.61 -13.94
N ALA A 125 -5.60 5.49 -13.50
CA ALA A 125 -6.55 5.50 -12.39
C ALA A 125 -5.90 5.90 -11.06
N VAL A 126 -4.66 5.49 -10.78
CA VAL A 126 -3.91 5.95 -9.60
C VAL A 126 -3.75 7.47 -9.63
N ILE A 127 -3.37 8.02 -10.78
CA ILE A 127 -3.21 9.48 -10.97
C ILE A 127 -4.56 10.19 -10.74
N GLU A 128 -5.63 9.74 -11.39
CA GLU A 128 -6.95 10.35 -11.29
C GLU A 128 -7.50 10.29 -9.86
N SER A 129 -7.37 9.16 -9.16
CA SER A 129 -7.78 9.03 -7.76
C SER A 129 -6.99 9.97 -6.85
N ALA A 130 -5.68 10.11 -7.06
CA ALA A 130 -4.84 10.99 -6.26
C ALA A 130 -5.12 12.49 -6.52
N GLU A 131 -5.36 12.88 -7.77
CA GLU A 131 -5.74 14.25 -8.14
C GLU A 131 -7.09 14.65 -7.53
N ARG A 132 -8.09 13.76 -7.63
CA ARG A 132 -9.41 13.97 -7.01
C ARG A 132 -9.34 14.00 -5.48
N ALA A 133 -8.46 13.19 -4.89
CA ALA A 133 -8.16 13.20 -3.46
C ALA A 133 -7.51 14.50 -2.96
N GLY A 134 -7.12 15.41 -3.86
CA GLY A 134 -6.64 16.76 -3.53
C GLY A 134 -5.17 17.01 -3.89
N ALA A 135 -4.52 16.14 -4.66
CA ALA A 135 -3.20 16.41 -5.19
C ALA A 135 -3.23 17.50 -6.28
N ARG A 136 -2.20 18.33 -6.33
CA ARG A 136 -1.98 19.30 -7.42
C ARG A 136 -1.33 18.66 -8.63
N LYS A 137 -0.42 17.73 -8.37
CA LYS A 137 0.35 17.02 -9.39
C LYS A 137 0.79 15.68 -8.84
N VAL A 138 0.67 14.64 -9.65
CA VAL A 138 1.03 13.28 -9.27
C VAL A 138 2.11 12.79 -10.22
N TYR A 139 3.14 12.19 -9.64
CA TYR A 139 4.18 11.45 -10.35
C TYR A 139 4.11 10.01 -9.90
N LEU A 140 4.27 9.08 -10.83
CA LEU A 140 4.40 7.66 -10.50
C LEU A 140 5.87 7.29 -10.50
N VAL A 141 6.27 6.42 -9.59
CA VAL A 141 7.56 5.73 -9.59
C VAL A 141 7.28 4.24 -9.56
N ASP A 142 8.09 3.48 -10.28
CA ASP A 142 7.99 2.02 -10.22
C ASP A 142 8.47 1.53 -8.85
N GLU A 143 7.68 0.68 -8.22
CA GLU A 143 7.91 0.08 -6.90
C GLU A 143 9.31 -0.55 -6.76
N PRO A 144 9.85 -1.35 -7.71
CA PRO A 144 11.20 -1.89 -7.58
C PRO A 144 12.30 -0.82 -7.58
N ILE A 145 12.10 0.30 -8.29
CA ILE A 145 13.03 1.44 -8.22
C ILE A 145 12.98 2.07 -6.83
N ALA A 146 11.77 2.32 -6.31
CA ALA A 146 11.59 2.88 -4.97
C ALA A 146 12.18 1.96 -3.88
N ALA A 147 11.95 0.66 -3.98
CA ALA A 147 12.48 -0.36 -3.09
C ALA A 147 14.01 -0.45 -3.20
N GLY A 148 14.57 -0.40 -4.41
CA GLY A 148 16.02 -0.42 -4.64
C GLY A 148 16.73 0.79 -4.04
N VAL A 149 16.17 1.99 -4.23
CA VAL A 149 16.64 3.21 -3.57
C VAL A 149 16.51 3.10 -2.05
N GLY A 150 15.37 2.63 -1.55
CA GLY A 150 15.11 2.46 -0.12
C GLY A 150 16.05 1.46 0.56
N ALA A 151 16.48 0.42 -0.15
CA ALA A 151 17.44 -0.59 0.30
C ALA A 151 18.91 -0.15 0.17
N GLY A 152 19.18 1.02 -0.43
CA GLY A 152 20.54 1.53 -0.64
C GLY A 152 21.32 0.78 -1.73
N LEU A 153 20.62 0.14 -2.68
CA LEU A 153 21.27 -0.53 -3.81
C LEU A 153 21.87 0.50 -4.79
N PRO A 154 23.03 0.23 -5.40
CA PRO A 154 23.67 1.12 -6.38
C PRO A 154 22.99 1.05 -7.75
N ILE A 155 21.67 1.29 -7.81
CA ILE A 155 20.87 1.09 -9.03
C ILE A 155 21.24 2.03 -10.17
N ALA A 156 21.90 3.16 -9.88
CA ALA A 156 22.35 4.15 -10.87
C ALA A 156 23.74 3.84 -11.46
N GLU A 157 24.48 2.91 -10.86
CA GLU A 157 25.80 2.52 -11.33
C GLU A 157 25.69 1.53 -12.49
N PRO A 158 26.74 1.36 -13.33
CA PRO A 158 26.81 0.33 -14.37
C PRO A 158 27.04 -1.08 -13.76
N THR A 159 26.30 -1.41 -12.71
CA THR A 159 26.33 -2.68 -11.99
C THR A 159 24.90 -3.19 -11.80
N ALA A 160 24.68 -4.48 -12.09
CA ALA A 160 23.37 -5.08 -11.91
C ALA A 160 23.04 -5.26 -10.42
N SER A 161 21.93 -4.67 -9.99
CA SER A 161 21.35 -4.84 -8.67
C SER A 161 20.04 -5.62 -8.79
N MET A 162 19.87 -6.69 -8.02
CA MET A 162 18.63 -7.45 -7.96
C MET A 162 17.87 -7.12 -6.67
N ILE A 163 16.56 -6.96 -6.77
CA ILE A 163 15.66 -6.83 -5.63
C ILE A 163 14.52 -7.84 -5.74
N VAL A 164 14.10 -8.34 -4.58
CA VAL A 164 12.91 -9.19 -4.40
C VAL A 164 12.06 -8.52 -3.33
N ASP A 165 10.97 -7.89 -3.74
CA ASP A 165 10.02 -7.23 -2.86
C ASP A 165 8.81 -8.13 -2.64
N ILE A 166 8.66 -8.65 -1.41
CA ILE A 166 7.56 -9.54 -1.03
C ILE A 166 6.52 -8.71 -0.27
N GLY A 167 5.55 -8.19 -1.02
CA GLY A 167 4.45 -7.42 -0.48
C GLY A 167 3.30 -8.29 0.04
N GLY A 168 2.18 -7.61 0.34
CA GLY A 168 0.97 -8.29 0.82
C GLY A 168 0.25 -9.10 -0.26
N GLY A 169 0.13 -8.56 -1.48
CA GLY A 169 -0.63 -9.20 -2.57
C GLY A 169 0.21 -9.61 -3.77
N THR A 170 1.47 -9.20 -3.82
CA THR A 170 2.38 -9.41 -4.94
C THR A 170 3.79 -9.63 -4.42
N THR A 171 4.58 -10.34 -5.20
CA THR A 171 6.04 -10.37 -5.09
C THR A 171 6.61 -9.83 -6.38
N GLU A 172 7.44 -8.80 -6.31
CA GLU A 172 8.12 -8.22 -7.46
C GLU A 172 9.61 -8.56 -7.43
N VAL A 173 10.12 -9.02 -8.56
CA VAL A 173 11.54 -9.35 -8.74
C VAL A 173 12.06 -8.50 -9.87
N ALA A 174 13.03 -7.64 -9.59
CA ALA A 174 13.60 -6.75 -10.60
C ALA A 174 15.12 -6.77 -10.59
N ILE A 175 15.70 -6.66 -11.79
CA ILE A 175 17.12 -6.39 -12.00
C ILE A 175 17.24 -4.98 -12.58
N MET A 176 18.08 -4.16 -11.96
CA MET A 176 18.27 -2.76 -12.30
C MET A 176 19.75 -2.44 -12.54
N SER A 177 20.01 -1.49 -13.43
CA SER A 177 21.34 -0.95 -13.71
C SER A 177 21.18 0.40 -14.41
N LEU A 178 22.12 1.34 -14.23
CA LEU A 178 22.06 2.65 -14.89
C LEU A 178 20.74 3.42 -14.68
N ALA A 179 20.15 3.27 -13.49
CA ALA A 179 18.87 3.85 -13.07
C ALA A 179 17.65 3.38 -13.90
N ASP A 180 17.78 2.26 -14.60
CA ASP A 180 16.73 1.65 -15.40
C ASP A 180 16.46 0.21 -14.97
N ILE A 181 15.23 -0.26 -15.22
CA ILE A 181 14.82 -1.64 -14.98
C ILE A 181 15.22 -2.46 -16.20
N VAL A 182 16.18 -3.36 -16.03
CA VAL A 182 16.62 -4.27 -17.09
C VAL A 182 15.57 -5.35 -17.34
N THR A 183 15.03 -5.91 -16.26
CA THR A 183 13.93 -6.88 -16.30
C THR A 183 13.18 -6.84 -14.98
N CYS A 184 11.87 -7.08 -15.04
CA CYS A 184 11.01 -7.17 -13.87
C CYS A 184 9.94 -8.22 -14.11
N GLU A 185 9.72 -9.06 -13.11
CA GLU A 185 8.64 -10.04 -13.05
C GLU A 185 7.81 -9.76 -11.79
N SER A 186 6.49 -9.82 -11.93
CA SER A 186 5.56 -9.57 -10.83
C SER A 186 4.58 -10.73 -10.76
N ILE A 187 4.57 -11.43 -9.63
CA ILE A 187 3.67 -12.55 -9.38
C ILE A 187 2.66 -12.17 -8.30
N ARG A 188 1.41 -12.61 -8.46
CA ARG A 188 0.31 -12.38 -7.51
C ARG A 188 0.34 -13.39 -6.38
N VAL A 189 1.48 -13.44 -5.69
CA VAL A 189 1.71 -14.24 -4.50
C VAL A 189 2.42 -13.35 -3.48
N GLY A 190 1.90 -13.28 -2.26
CA GLY A 190 2.52 -12.49 -1.20
C GLY A 190 2.07 -12.91 0.19
N GLY A 191 2.12 -11.96 1.13
CA GLY A 191 1.76 -12.19 2.53
C GLY A 191 0.32 -12.69 2.74
N ASN A 192 -0.64 -12.27 1.91
CA ASN A 192 -2.04 -12.70 2.02
C ASN A 192 -2.21 -14.18 1.62
N ASP A 193 -1.47 -14.67 0.62
CA ASP A 193 -1.50 -16.08 0.21
C ASP A 193 -0.88 -16.98 1.28
N MET A 194 0.14 -16.48 1.99
CA MET A 194 0.70 -17.15 3.16
C MET A 194 -0.34 -17.24 4.29
N ASP A 195 -1.09 -16.18 4.54
CA ASP A 195 -2.17 -16.18 5.53
C ASP A 195 -3.27 -17.19 5.16
N GLU A 196 -3.67 -17.23 3.89
CA GLU A 196 -4.63 -18.22 3.38
C GLU A 196 -4.11 -19.65 3.53
N ALA A 197 -2.81 -19.89 3.29
CA ALA A 197 -2.19 -21.20 3.51
C ALA A 197 -2.29 -21.63 4.98
N VAL A 198 -2.07 -20.71 5.93
CA VAL A 198 -2.23 -20.96 7.38
C VAL A 198 -3.68 -21.28 7.72
N ILE A 199 -4.66 -20.52 7.23
CA ILE A 199 -6.09 -20.78 7.45
C ILE A 199 -6.46 -22.17 6.93
N ASN A 200 -6.04 -22.47 5.70
CA ASN A 200 -6.35 -23.74 5.04
C ASN A 200 -5.69 -24.93 5.76
N HIS A 201 -4.46 -24.77 6.25
CA HIS A 201 -3.80 -25.78 7.05
C HIS A 201 -4.57 -26.06 8.35
N LEU A 202 -4.91 -25.02 9.11
CA LEU A 202 -5.63 -25.20 10.38
C LEU A 202 -7.02 -25.82 10.20
N LYS A 203 -7.72 -25.41 9.14
CA LYS A 203 -9.03 -25.98 8.79
C LYS A 203 -8.94 -27.46 8.43
N ARG A 204 -7.92 -27.89 7.67
CA ARG A 204 -7.77 -29.28 7.19
C ARG A 204 -7.21 -30.20 8.27
N THR A 205 -6.21 -29.75 9.01
CA THR A 205 -5.48 -30.59 9.99
C THR A 205 -6.21 -30.67 11.33
N TYR A 206 -6.82 -29.55 11.77
CA TYR A 206 -7.39 -29.43 13.11
C TYR A 206 -8.90 -29.16 13.13
N ASN A 207 -9.57 -29.11 11.96
CA ASN A 207 -10.97 -28.68 11.83
C ASN A 207 -11.26 -27.32 12.48
N LEU A 208 -10.25 -26.44 12.53
CA LEU A 208 -10.34 -25.13 13.16
C LEU A 208 -10.37 -24.04 12.11
N LEU A 209 -11.48 -23.31 12.03
CA LEU A 209 -11.59 -22.11 11.19
C LEU A 209 -11.11 -20.89 11.98
N ILE A 210 -10.13 -20.17 11.42
CA ILE A 210 -9.68 -18.87 11.93
C ILE A 210 -9.84 -17.80 10.85
N GLY A 211 -9.93 -16.54 11.26
CA GLY A 211 -9.96 -15.40 10.33
C GLY A 211 -8.55 -14.92 9.94
N GLU A 212 -8.47 -14.13 8.87
CA GLU A 212 -7.23 -13.58 8.29
C GLU A 212 -6.33 -12.90 9.33
N ALA A 213 -6.86 -11.99 10.14
CA ALA A 213 -6.08 -11.28 11.16
C ALA A 213 -5.43 -12.21 12.21
N ARG A 214 -5.99 -13.40 12.43
CA ARG A 214 -5.39 -14.40 13.33
C ARG A 214 -4.37 -15.27 12.60
N ALA A 215 -4.60 -15.55 11.32
CA ALA A 215 -3.63 -16.25 10.48
C ALA A 215 -2.35 -15.43 10.28
N GLU A 216 -2.48 -14.12 10.05
CA GLU A 216 -1.34 -13.20 9.96
C GLU A 216 -0.52 -13.16 11.24
N LYS A 217 -1.19 -13.16 12.40
CA LYS A 217 -0.50 -13.25 13.70
C LYS A 217 0.29 -14.55 13.82
N VAL A 218 -0.30 -15.68 13.45
CA VAL A 218 0.41 -16.98 13.44
C VAL A 218 1.61 -16.92 12.50
N LYS A 219 1.43 -16.41 11.27
CA LYS A 219 2.52 -16.23 10.29
C LYS A 219 3.68 -15.42 10.87
N ILE A 220 3.40 -14.29 11.51
CA ILE A 220 4.44 -13.41 12.07
C ILE A 220 5.10 -14.02 13.31
N GLN A 221 4.34 -14.71 14.16
CA GLN A 221 4.85 -15.20 15.44
C GLN A 221 5.65 -16.50 15.32
N ILE A 222 5.24 -17.42 14.46
CA ILE A 222 5.83 -18.77 14.38
C ILE A 222 6.09 -19.24 12.94
N GLY A 223 5.77 -18.44 11.91
CA GLY A 223 6.02 -18.82 10.53
C GLY A 223 7.50 -18.77 10.18
N SER A 224 7.99 -19.79 9.47
CA SER A 224 9.35 -19.82 8.93
C SER A 224 9.39 -20.49 7.56
N ALA A 225 10.24 -19.98 6.67
CA ALA A 225 10.54 -20.58 5.36
C ALA A 225 11.75 -21.54 5.41
N ALA A 226 12.41 -21.64 6.56
CA ALA A 226 13.55 -22.53 6.80
C ALA A 226 13.41 -23.24 8.16
N PRO A 227 14.03 -24.42 8.33
CA PRO A 227 14.10 -25.06 9.65
C PRO A 227 14.68 -24.11 10.70
N LEU A 228 14.06 -24.08 11.87
CA LEU A 228 14.58 -23.36 13.03
C LEU A 228 15.37 -24.33 13.92
N ASP A 229 16.36 -23.83 14.65
CA ASP A 229 17.09 -24.63 15.64
C ASP A 229 16.18 -25.08 16.80
N GLU A 230 15.22 -24.24 17.17
CA GLU A 230 14.14 -24.53 18.12
C GLU A 230 12.80 -24.14 17.50
N GLU A 231 11.86 -25.09 17.48
CA GLU A 231 10.52 -24.86 16.95
C GLU A 231 9.74 -23.90 17.85
N LEU A 232 9.11 -22.90 17.24
CA LEU A 232 8.28 -21.92 17.94
C LEU A 232 6.84 -22.46 18.05
N THR A 233 6.23 -22.31 19.22
CA THR A 233 4.86 -22.76 19.51
C THR A 233 3.95 -21.62 19.96
#